data_AF-A0AAD7YTH7-F1
#
_entry.id   AF-A0AAD7YTH7-F1
#
_cell.length_a   1.000
_cell.length_b   1.000
_cell.length_c   1.000
_cell.angle_alpha   90.00
_cell.angle_beta   90.00
_cell.angle_gamma   90.00
#
_symmetry.space_group_name_H-M   'P 1'
#
loop_
_entity.id
_entity.type
_entity.pdbx_description
1 polymer ?
#
loop_
_entity_poly.entity_id
_entity_poly.type
_entity_poly.pdbx_seq_one_letter_code
_entity_poly.pdbx_strand_id
1 'polypeptide(L)'
;MPTIPKQKFPALLNQLWDKISERSADNLRAGFMKAGIYPLNELPVLERLPTFKHPQSVAVDKGLVSESFIQFLEEKRNEVVTPGKGRKKKLSVPAGKSISLEEVKKAHDEPSTSKPKGKRSKRQEEKSDSETDESEQFEIVNDSFSEGSIDDTNEEDVVDNFIRKPPAQDKFLLNDYVAVEYEGELWPGQIQKIEEDGSYVKCMARCGLAWKWPEKDDVIFYPTTDIKFKIEPPKKLSTKRALFQVAELQSKWGNCKKN
;
A
#
# COMPACT_ATOMS: atom_id res chain seq x y z
N MET A 1 -35.57 8.07 -6.21
CA MET A 1 -34.88 7.87 -4.92
C MET A 1 -35.73 8.49 -3.82
N PRO A 2 -36.40 7.70 -2.96
CA PRO A 2 -37.11 8.27 -1.81
C PRO A 2 -36.10 8.87 -0.83
N THR A 3 -36.22 10.17 -0.55
CA THR A 3 -35.35 10.90 0.40
C THR A 3 -36.10 11.15 1.70
N ILE A 4 -35.48 10.80 2.83
CA ILE A 4 -36.07 10.97 4.16
C ILE A 4 -35.94 12.44 4.58
N PRO A 5 -37.00 13.10 5.08
CA PRO A 5 -36.91 14.47 5.58
C PRO A 5 -35.95 14.60 6.77
N LYS A 6 -35.11 15.64 6.77
CA LYS A 6 -34.11 15.89 7.83
C LYS A 6 -34.70 15.95 9.24
N GLN A 7 -35.94 16.43 9.38
CA GLN A 7 -36.62 16.52 10.69
C GLN A 7 -36.99 15.15 11.27
N LYS A 8 -37.20 14.13 10.43
CA LYS A 8 -37.60 12.78 10.86
C LYS A 8 -36.40 11.85 11.05
N PHE A 9 -35.25 12.18 10.47
CA PHE A 9 -34.06 11.34 10.53
C PHE A 9 -33.56 11.08 11.97
N PRO A 10 -33.45 12.08 12.87
CA PRO A 10 -32.99 11.83 14.24
C PRO A 10 -33.91 10.87 14.99
N ALA A 11 -35.22 11.02 14.84
CA ALA A 11 -36.19 10.13 15.51
C ALA A 11 -36.10 8.68 15.00
N LEU A 12 -35.96 8.49 13.68
CA LEU A 12 -35.78 7.17 13.08
C LEU A 12 -34.44 6.54 13.49
N LEU A 13 -33.38 7.34 13.59
CA LEU A 13 -32.07 6.88 14.03
C LEU A 13 -32.12 6.41 15.49
N ASN A 14 -32.80 7.15 16.37
CA ASN A 14 -32.97 6.74 17.77
C ASN A 14 -33.76 5.42 17.88
N GLN A 15 -34.87 5.30 17.14
CA GLN A 15 -35.63 4.05 17.08
C GLN A 15 -34.80 2.86 16.56
N LEU A 16 -33.88 3.12 15.62
CA LEU A 16 -32.97 2.10 15.13
C LEU A 16 -31.97 1.69 16.22
N TRP A 17 -31.40 2.65 16.94
CA TRP A 17 -30.49 2.36 18.06
C TRP A 17 -31.15 1.56 19.17
N ASP A 18 -32.39 1.90 19.53
CA ASP A 18 -33.14 1.15 20.54
C ASP A 18 -33.33 -0.31 20.10
N LYS A 19 -33.75 -0.55 18.86
CA LYS A 19 -33.92 -1.90 18.30
C LYS A 19 -32.61 -2.68 18.14
N ILE A 20 -31.53 -2.00 17.77
CA ILE A 20 -30.20 -2.61 17.67
C ILE A 20 -29.70 -2.98 19.06
N SER A 21 -29.94 -2.15 20.07
CA SER A 21 -29.47 -2.38 21.44
C SER A 21 -30.01 -3.69 22.01
N GLU A 22 -31.29 -3.99 21.78
CA GLU A 22 -31.96 -5.23 22.21
C GLU A 22 -31.29 -6.50 21.68
N ARG A 23 -30.79 -6.48 20.44
CA ARG A 23 -30.18 -7.64 19.76
C ARG A 23 -28.67 -7.54 19.58
N SER A 24 -28.05 -6.48 20.12
CA SER A 24 -26.65 -6.17 19.87
C SER A 24 -25.72 -7.29 20.34
N ALA A 25 -25.97 -7.86 21.52
CA ALA A 25 -25.21 -8.98 22.07
C ALA A 25 -25.32 -10.24 21.20
N ASP A 26 -26.53 -10.58 20.74
CA ASP A 26 -26.75 -11.75 19.89
C ASP A 26 -26.15 -11.56 18.49
N ASN A 27 -26.22 -10.35 17.94
CA ASN A 27 -25.58 -10.00 16.66
C ASN A 27 -24.05 -10.15 16.73
N LEU A 28 -23.45 -9.67 17.82
CA LEU A 28 -22.01 -9.84 18.07
C LEU A 28 -21.65 -11.31 18.23
N ARG A 29 -22.41 -12.06 19.03
CA ARG A 29 -22.22 -13.50 19.20
C ARG A 29 -22.35 -14.26 17.88
N ALA A 30 -23.34 -13.95 17.06
CA ALA A 30 -23.51 -14.54 15.73
C ALA A 30 -22.31 -14.24 14.81
N GLY A 31 -21.75 -13.02 14.90
CA GLY A 31 -20.52 -12.65 14.21
C GLY A 31 -19.32 -13.50 14.65
N PHE A 32 -19.11 -13.63 15.96
CA PHE A 32 -18.04 -14.47 16.51
C PHE A 32 -18.22 -15.96 16.22
N MET A 33 -19.45 -16.46 16.24
CA MET A 33 -19.78 -17.83 15.83
C MET A 33 -19.44 -18.06 14.36
N LYS A 34 -19.73 -17.08 13.49
CA LYS A 34 -19.41 -17.17 12.07
C LYS A 34 -17.91 -17.16 11.81
N ALA A 35 -17.16 -16.41 12.61
CA ALA A 35 -15.70 -16.35 12.59
C ALA A 35 -15.03 -17.50 13.34
N GLY A 36 -15.80 -18.41 13.96
CA GLY A 36 -15.26 -19.53 14.72
C GLY A 36 -14.58 -19.16 16.04
N ILE A 37 -14.73 -17.91 16.49
CA ILE A 37 -14.05 -17.35 17.67
C ILE A 37 -14.80 -17.74 18.94
N TYR A 38 -16.14 -17.74 18.91
CA TYR A 38 -16.95 -18.06 20.09
C TYR A 38 -18.27 -18.76 19.71
N PRO A 39 -18.56 -19.96 20.25
CA PRO A 39 -17.61 -20.86 20.91
C PRO A 39 -16.43 -21.20 19.98
N LEU A 40 -15.25 -21.48 20.54
CA LEU A 40 -14.06 -21.76 19.74
C LEU A 40 -14.29 -23.01 18.87
N ASN A 41 -14.55 -22.79 17.57
CA ASN A 41 -14.86 -23.84 16.60
C ASN A 41 -14.44 -23.37 15.21
N GLU A 42 -13.49 -24.06 14.61
CA GLU A 42 -12.89 -23.69 13.33
C GLU A 42 -13.74 -24.14 12.12
N LEU A 43 -14.63 -25.13 12.32
CA LEU A 43 -15.43 -25.73 11.25
C LEU A 43 -16.25 -24.70 10.43
N PRO A 44 -16.96 -23.72 11.04
CA PRO A 44 -17.71 -22.72 10.29
C PRO A 44 -16.81 -21.87 9.38
N VAL A 45 -15.55 -21.67 9.74
CA VAL A 45 -14.58 -20.92 8.92
C VAL A 45 -14.09 -21.80 7.78
N LEU A 46 -13.69 -23.03 8.08
CA LEU A 46 -13.22 -24.01 7.10
C LEU A 46 -14.28 -24.28 6.04
N GLU A 47 -15.54 -24.50 6.42
CA GLU A 47 -16.68 -24.68 5.50
C GLU A 47 -16.88 -23.53 4.51
N ARG A 48 -16.40 -22.33 4.82
CA ARG A 48 -16.51 -21.15 3.96
C ARG A 48 -15.34 -21.00 3.00
N LEU A 49 -14.23 -21.69 3.27
CA LEU A 49 -13.10 -21.68 2.36
C LEU A 49 -13.46 -22.43 1.07
N PRO A 50 -13.07 -21.91 -0.10
CA PRO A 50 -13.27 -22.59 -1.38
C PRO A 50 -12.69 -24.00 -1.40
N THR A 51 -11.58 -24.19 -0.68
CA THR A 51 -10.84 -25.46 -0.54
C THR A 51 -11.65 -26.56 0.14
N PHE A 52 -12.54 -26.22 1.08
CA PHE A 52 -13.33 -27.20 1.83
C PHE A 52 -14.61 -27.63 1.11
N LYS A 53 -15.29 -26.71 0.41
CA LYS A 53 -16.55 -27.00 -0.32
C LYS A 53 -16.34 -27.90 -1.53
N HIS A 54 -15.16 -27.84 -2.12
CA HIS A 54 -14.81 -28.59 -3.31
C HIS A 54 -13.47 -29.30 -3.07
N PRO A 55 -13.47 -30.42 -2.34
CA PRO A 55 -12.24 -31.19 -2.10
C PRO A 55 -11.65 -31.76 -3.41
N GLN A 56 -12.42 -31.78 -4.50
CA GLN A 56 -11.97 -32.10 -5.86
C GLN A 56 -11.60 -30.88 -6.71
N SER A 57 -11.86 -29.62 -6.28
CA SER A 57 -11.28 -28.44 -6.93
C SER A 57 -9.88 -28.19 -6.36
N VAL A 58 -9.01 -29.16 -6.57
CA VAL A 58 -7.57 -28.91 -6.49
C VAL A 58 -7.28 -27.89 -7.58
N ALA A 59 -6.99 -26.67 -7.17
CA ALA A 59 -6.81 -25.47 -7.97
C ALA A 59 -8.13 -24.87 -8.52
N VAL A 60 -8.47 -23.68 -8.02
CA VAL A 60 -8.90 -22.62 -8.95
C VAL A 60 -7.86 -22.66 -10.06
N ASP A 61 -8.24 -23.04 -11.28
CA ASP A 61 -7.31 -23.17 -12.40
C ASP A 61 -6.47 -21.90 -12.47
N LYS A 62 -5.24 -21.97 -11.94
CA LYS A 62 -4.34 -20.82 -11.90
C LYS A 62 -4.17 -20.30 -13.33
N GLY A 63 -4.21 -21.22 -14.31
CA GLY A 63 -4.35 -20.96 -15.73
C GLY A 63 -5.51 -20.02 -16.06
N LEU A 64 -6.75 -20.38 -15.77
CA LEU A 64 -7.93 -19.57 -16.11
C LEU A 64 -7.91 -18.18 -15.47
N VAL A 65 -7.50 -18.08 -14.19
CA VAL A 65 -7.37 -16.78 -13.52
C VAL A 65 -6.23 -15.97 -14.14
N SER A 66 -5.09 -16.60 -14.41
CA SER A 66 -3.95 -15.94 -15.06
C SER A 66 -4.30 -15.47 -16.47
N GLU A 67 -5.04 -16.25 -17.26
CA GLU A 67 -5.49 -15.89 -18.60
C GLU A 67 -6.44 -14.69 -18.56
N SER A 68 -7.43 -14.70 -17.67
CA SER A 68 -8.36 -13.56 -17.51
C SER A 68 -7.63 -12.28 -17.09
N PHE A 69 -6.59 -12.41 -16.26
CA PHE A 69 -5.80 -11.27 -15.78
C PHE A 69 -4.84 -10.75 -16.86
N ILE A 70 -4.19 -11.64 -17.60
CA ILE A 70 -3.34 -11.29 -18.75
C ILE A 70 -4.18 -10.58 -19.81
N GLN A 71 -5.36 -11.10 -20.14
CA GLN A 71 -6.28 -10.47 -21.08
C GLN A 71 -6.68 -9.06 -20.65
N PHE A 72 -6.97 -8.86 -19.36
CA PHE A 72 -7.27 -7.55 -18.80
C PHE A 72 -6.07 -6.59 -18.91
N LEU A 73 -4.86 -7.06 -18.62
CA LEU A 73 -3.64 -6.25 -18.76
C LEU A 73 -3.35 -5.88 -20.21
N GLU A 74 -3.57 -6.80 -21.16
CA GLU A 74 -3.45 -6.53 -22.60
C GLU A 74 -4.45 -5.48 -23.07
N GLU A 75 -5.71 -5.59 -22.64
CA GLU A 75 -6.75 -4.59 -22.94
C GLU A 75 -6.35 -3.20 -22.42
N LYS A 76 -5.90 -3.12 -21.16
CA LYS A 76 -5.42 -1.86 -20.56
C LYS A 76 -4.18 -1.32 -21.26
N ARG A 77 -3.26 -2.18 -21.68
CA ARG A 77 -2.08 -1.77 -22.44
C ARG A 77 -2.49 -1.23 -23.81
N ASN A 78 -3.47 -1.84 -24.48
CA ASN A 78 -3.99 -1.37 -25.76
C ASN A 78 -4.70 -0.01 -25.63
N GLU A 79 -5.45 0.24 -24.55
CA GLU A 79 -6.02 1.56 -24.25
C GLU A 79 -4.95 2.67 -24.14
N VAL A 80 -3.78 2.34 -23.59
CA VAL A 80 -2.70 3.30 -23.34
C VAL A 80 -1.73 3.43 -24.52
N VAL A 81 -1.44 2.33 -25.21
CA VAL A 81 -0.44 2.25 -26.30
C VAL A 81 -1.05 2.62 -27.65
N THR A 82 -2.35 2.43 -27.86
CA THR A 82 -2.98 2.98 -29.06
C THR A 82 -2.78 4.50 -29.04
N PRO A 83 -2.20 5.10 -30.10
CA PRO A 83 -1.99 6.53 -30.13
C PRO A 83 -3.36 7.17 -30.00
N GLY A 84 -3.61 7.80 -28.85
CA GLY A 84 -4.89 8.39 -28.50
C GLY A 84 -5.46 9.14 -29.69
N LYS A 85 -6.69 8.80 -30.07
CA LYS A 85 -7.42 9.29 -31.26
C LYS A 85 -6.96 10.71 -31.60
N GLY A 86 -6.14 10.81 -32.65
CA GLY A 86 -5.43 12.05 -32.99
C GLY A 86 -6.39 13.23 -32.97
N ARG A 87 -5.93 14.37 -32.44
CA ARG A 87 -6.76 15.57 -32.22
C ARG A 87 -7.58 15.86 -33.47
N LYS A 88 -8.91 15.79 -33.39
CA LYS A 88 -9.81 16.03 -34.52
C LYS A 88 -9.44 17.38 -35.16
N LYS A 89 -9.12 17.37 -36.46
CA LYS A 89 -8.82 18.59 -37.21
C LYS A 89 -10.08 19.46 -37.18
N LYS A 90 -9.92 20.74 -36.82
CA LYS A 90 -11.05 21.68 -36.80
C LYS A 90 -11.52 21.88 -38.24
N LEU A 91 -12.82 21.73 -38.48
CA LEU A 91 -13.44 22.12 -39.75
C LEU A 91 -13.27 23.64 -39.90
N SER A 92 -12.64 24.06 -40.98
CA SER A 92 -12.49 25.48 -41.30
C SER A 92 -13.78 25.95 -41.97
N VAL A 93 -14.63 26.63 -41.20
CA VAL A 93 -15.93 27.12 -41.66
C VAL A 93 -15.86 28.64 -41.77
N PRO A 94 -16.09 29.24 -42.95
CA PRO A 94 -16.17 30.68 -43.09
C PRO A 94 -17.40 31.23 -42.33
N ALA A 95 -17.27 32.44 -41.78
CA ALA A 95 -18.34 33.07 -41.02
C ALA A 95 -19.62 33.23 -41.86
N GLY A 96 -20.79 32.96 -41.27
CA GLY A 96 -22.09 33.10 -41.92
C GLY A 96 -22.59 31.88 -42.70
N LYS A 97 -21.87 30.74 -42.69
CA LYS A 97 -22.34 29.48 -43.30
C LYS A 97 -22.85 28.50 -42.24
N SER A 98 -24.09 28.05 -42.40
CA SER A 98 -24.70 26.98 -41.62
C SER A 98 -24.20 25.63 -42.14
N ILE A 99 -23.86 24.69 -41.24
CA ILE A 99 -23.42 23.34 -41.60
C ILE A 99 -24.47 22.32 -41.15
N SER A 100 -24.81 21.40 -42.06
CA SER A 100 -25.71 20.28 -41.79
C SER A 100 -24.93 19.05 -41.28
N LEU A 101 -25.60 18.15 -40.54
CA LEU A 101 -24.98 16.93 -39.99
C LEU A 101 -24.49 15.96 -41.08
N GLU A 102 -25.03 16.05 -42.28
CA GLU A 102 -24.64 15.24 -43.44
C GLU A 102 -23.29 15.71 -44.02
N GLU A 103 -23.05 17.03 -44.06
CA GLU A 103 -21.77 17.61 -44.52
C GLU A 103 -20.61 17.32 -43.56
N VAL A 104 -20.87 17.26 -42.25
CA VAL A 104 -19.85 16.91 -41.24
C VAL A 104 -19.38 15.47 -41.40
N LYS A 105 -20.29 14.54 -41.71
CA LYS A 105 -19.95 13.12 -41.93
C LYS A 105 -19.15 12.95 -43.23
N LYS A 106 -19.53 13.64 -44.30
CA LYS A 106 -18.85 13.57 -45.60
C LYS A 106 -17.40 14.08 -45.55
N ALA A 107 -17.10 15.05 -44.69
CA ALA A 107 -15.75 15.58 -44.50
C ALA A 107 -14.80 14.64 -43.72
N HIS A 108 -15.32 13.59 -43.07
CA HIS A 108 -14.53 12.62 -42.33
C HIS A 108 -14.03 11.43 -43.19
N ASP A 109 -14.67 11.17 -44.34
CA ASP A 109 -14.43 9.98 -45.17
C ASP A 109 -13.59 10.22 -46.44
N GLU A 110 -13.21 11.47 -46.77
CA GLU A 110 -12.42 11.80 -47.96
C GLU A 110 -10.91 11.96 -47.66
N PRO A 111 -10.01 11.19 -48.30
CA PRO A 111 -8.56 11.37 -48.15
C PRO A 111 -8.05 12.58 -48.94
N SER A 112 -7.78 13.70 -48.27
CA SER A 112 -7.26 14.91 -48.91
C SER A 112 -5.83 14.74 -49.42
N THR A 113 -5.66 14.62 -50.74
CA THR A 113 -4.39 14.78 -51.45
C THR A 113 -4.04 16.27 -51.59
N SER A 114 -3.03 16.76 -50.88
CA SER A 114 -2.34 18.00 -51.25
C SER A 114 -0.93 18.06 -50.66
N LYS A 115 0.07 18.05 -51.56
CA LYS A 115 1.51 18.25 -51.29
C LYS A 115 1.79 19.67 -50.79
N PRO A 116 2.89 19.87 -50.03
CA PRO A 116 3.80 20.98 -50.33
C PRO A 116 5.25 20.53 -50.57
N LYS A 117 5.87 21.17 -51.56
CA LYS A 117 7.30 21.10 -51.89
C LYS A 117 8.10 21.91 -50.86
N GLY A 118 9.28 21.44 -50.46
CA GLY A 118 10.29 22.32 -49.86
C GLY A 118 11.44 21.69 -49.06
N LYS A 119 12.57 21.46 -49.77
CA LYS A 119 13.99 21.46 -49.34
C LYS A 119 14.55 20.31 -48.47
N ARG A 120 15.45 19.57 -49.13
CA ARG A 120 16.53 18.72 -48.61
C ARG A 120 17.43 19.43 -47.58
N SER A 121 17.83 18.71 -46.53
CA SER A 121 19.20 18.73 -46.02
C SER A 121 19.61 17.38 -45.46
N LYS A 122 20.78 16.94 -45.90
CA LYS A 122 21.49 15.67 -45.66
C LYS A 122 22.32 15.78 -44.38
N ARG A 123 22.28 14.81 -43.46
CA ARG A 123 23.44 14.39 -42.67
C ARG A 123 23.26 12.99 -42.06
N GLN A 124 24.37 12.25 -42.09
CA GLN A 124 24.56 10.81 -41.90
C GLN A 124 24.40 10.30 -40.47
N GLU A 125 24.23 8.97 -40.41
CA GLU A 125 24.29 8.02 -39.30
C GLU A 125 25.51 8.17 -38.39
N GLU A 126 25.38 7.72 -37.14
CA GLU A 126 26.19 6.62 -36.58
C GLU A 126 25.53 6.00 -35.32
N LYS A 127 25.84 4.72 -35.10
CA LYS A 127 25.22 3.68 -34.24
C LYS A 127 25.77 3.61 -32.80
N SER A 128 24.97 3.06 -31.88
CA SER A 128 25.30 1.92 -30.97
C SER A 128 24.08 1.66 -30.06
N ASP A 129 23.26 0.62 -30.26
CA ASP A 129 23.45 -0.82 -30.03
C ASP A 129 23.64 -1.20 -28.54
N SER A 130 22.64 -1.89 -27.97
CA SER A 130 22.75 -2.88 -26.88
C SER A 130 21.34 -3.31 -26.46
N GLU A 131 20.79 -4.27 -27.20
CA GLU A 131 19.72 -5.15 -26.72
C GLU A 131 20.33 -6.15 -25.72
N THR A 132 19.73 -6.29 -24.54
CA THR A 132 20.02 -7.42 -23.65
C THR A 132 18.71 -7.90 -23.08
N ASP A 133 18.29 -9.02 -23.66
CA ASP A 133 17.16 -9.87 -23.31
C ASP A 133 17.68 -10.86 -22.27
N GLU A 134 17.19 -10.76 -21.02
CA GLU A 134 17.47 -11.76 -19.99
C GLU A 134 16.12 -12.15 -19.37
N SER A 135 15.66 -13.30 -19.80
CA SER A 135 14.51 -14.03 -19.27
C SER A 135 14.88 -14.68 -17.93
N GLU A 136 14.35 -14.15 -16.82
CA GLU A 136 14.50 -14.76 -15.50
C GLU A 136 13.53 -15.93 -15.30
N GLN A 137 14.10 -17.14 -15.15
CA GLN A 137 13.40 -18.34 -14.68
C GLN A 137 13.18 -18.22 -13.17
N PHE A 138 11.92 -18.27 -12.73
CA PHE A 138 11.58 -18.41 -11.32
C PHE A 138 11.74 -19.88 -10.88
N GLU A 139 12.77 -20.18 -10.09
CA GLU A 139 12.79 -21.42 -9.32
C GLU A 139 11.86 -21.29 -8.11
N ILE A 140 10.79 -22.08 -8.12
CA ILE A 140 9.89 -22.24 -6.98
C ILE A 140 10.61 -23.16 -5.98
N VAL A 141 11.23 -22.56 -4.97
CA VAL A 141 11.75 -23.33 -3.83
C VAL A 141 10.57 -23.70 -2.94
N ASN A 142 10.23 -24.98 -2.94
CA ASN A 142 9.25 -25.60 -2.08
C ASN A 142 9.84 -25.70 -0.66
N ASP A 143 9.60 -24.68 0.18
CA ASP A 143 10.03 -24.72 1.58
C ASP A 143 9.07 -25.60 2.39
N SER A 144 9.50 -26.84 2.54
CA SER A 144 8.82 -27.87 3.33
C SER A 144 9.04 -27.54 4.80
N PHE A 145 8.03 -26.94 5.43
CA PHE A 145 7.99 -26.67 6.87
C PHE A 145 8.05 -28.01 7.63
N SER A 146 9.26 -28.36 8.07
CA SER A 146 9.52 -29.48 8.97
C SER A 146 9.13 -29.06 10.38
N GLU A 147 8.10 -29.69 10.94
CA GLU A 147 7.77 -29.60 12.37
C GLU A 147 8.97 -30.07 13.21
N GLY A 148 9.63 -29.11 13.86
CA GLY A 148 10.66 -29.36 14.86
C GLY A 148 10.05 -29.31 16.26
N SER A 149 9.73 -30.48 16.80
CA SER A 149 9.46 -30.70 18.23
C SER A 149 10.67 -30.27 19.05
N ILE A 150 10.50 -29.34 19.99
CA ILE A 150 11.53 -29.00 20.98
C ILE A 150 11.18 -29.72 22.28
N ASP A 151 11.96 -30.77 22.52
CA ASP A 151 12.11 -31.42 23.82
C ASP A 151 13.21 -30.71 24.62
N ASP A 152 13.03 -30.75 25.93
CA ASP A 152 13.68 -30.02 27.01
C ASP A 152 14.99 -30.70 27.42
N THR A 153 16.17 -30.08 27.27
CA THR A 153 17.31 -30.33 28.18
C THR A 153 18.42 -29.27 28.12
N ASN A 154 18.97 -29.02 29.30
CA ASN A 154 19.90 -28.00 29.73
C ASN A 154 21.40 -28.25 29.37
N GLU A 155 22.16 -27.16 29.49
CA GLU A 155 23.59 -27.04 29.87
C GLU A 155 24.71 -26.97 28.81
N GLU A 156 25.26 -25.74 28.77
CA GLU A 156 26.67 -25.33 28.71
C GLU A 156 27.44 -25.29 27.37
N ASP A 157 27.77 -24.04 27.01
CA ASP A 157 29.11 -23.55 26.64
C ASP A 157 29.45 -23.08 25.19
N VAL A 158 29.57 -21.73 25.10
CA VAL A 158 30.43 -20.86 24.27
C VAL A 158 30.10 -20.60 22.79
N VAL A 159 29.50 -19.43 22.48
CA VAL A 159 30.13 -18.33 21.69
C VAL A 159 29.32 -17.01 21.74
N ASP A 160 29.82 -16.12 22.60
CA ASP A 160 29.92 -14.66 22.63
C ASP A 160 29.09 -13.70 21.71
N ASN A 161 28.49 -12.71 22.38
CA ASN A 161 28.16 -11.33 21.96
C ASN A 161 27.03 -11.03 20.96
N PHE A 162 25.80 -10.83 21.46
CA PHE A 162 25.03 -9.57 21.38
C PHE A 162 23.66 -9.69 22.10
N ILE A 163 23.65 -9.82 23.42
CA ILE A 163 22.45 -9.51 24.23
C ILE A 163 22.84 -8.40 25.18
N ARG A 164 22.58 -7.15 24.76
CA ARG A 164 22.60 -6.03 25.67
C ARG A 164 21.56 -6.33 26.75
N LYS A 165 22.03 -6.35 28.00
CA LYS A 165 21.31 -6.20 29.27
C LYS A 165 19.82 -5.84 29.10
N PRO A 166 18.87 -6.51 29.80
CA PRO A 166 17.52 -5.96 29.91
C PRO A 166 17.67 -4.54 30.48
N PRO A 167 17.28 -3.48 29.75
CA PRO A 167 17.41 -2.14 30.29
C PRO A 167 16.53 -2.11 31.53
N ALA A 168 17.16 -1.81 32.67
CA ALA A 168 16.46 -1.17 33.78
C ALA A 168 15.52 -0.13 33.15
N GLN A 169 14.24 -0.13 33.54
CA GLN A 169 13.21 0.73 32.97
C GLN A 169 13.71 2.19 32.94
N ASP A 170 14.34 2.58 31.84
CA ASP A 170 14.93 3.88 31.69
C ASP A 170 13.77 4.83 31.53
N LYS A 171 13.41 5.51 32.63
CA LYS A 171 12.37 6.51 32.64
C LYS A 171 12.61 7.46 31.46
N PHE A 172 11.63 7.54 30.57
CA PHE A 172 11.68 8.46 29.44
C PHE A 172 11.54 9.90 29.97
N LEU A 173 12.32 10.83 29.41
CA LEU A 173 12.23 12.24 29.76
C LEU A 173 11.53 13.01 28.64
N LEU A 174 10.99 14.17 28.99
CA LEU A 174 10.42 15.10 28.00
C LEU A 174 11.51 15.49 27.01
N ASN A 175 11.15 15.52 25.72
CA ASN A 175 12.03 15.79 24.58
C ASN A 175 13.06 14.69 24.25
N ASP A 176 13.04 13.54 24.91
CA ASP A 176 13.81 12.38 24.47
C ASP A 176 13.31 11.90 23.11
N TYR A 177 14.24 11.44 22.27
CA TYR A 177 13.91 10.78 21.02
C TYR A 177 13.74 9.29 21.26
N VAL A 178 12.68 8.72 20.70
CA VAL A 178 12.32 7.31 20.85
C VAL A 178 11.92 6.70 19.53
N ALA A 179 12.07 5.38 19.43
CA ALA A 179 11.50 4.58 18.35
C ALA A 179 10.21 3.92 18.83
N VAL A 180 9.13 4.12 18.07
CA VAL A 180 7.78 3.64 18.38
C VAL A 180 7.35 2.63 17.33
N GLU A 181 6.75 1.52 17.74
CA GLU A 181 6.16 0.55 16.82
C GLU A 181 4.73 0.94 16.46
N TYR A 182 4.44 1.05 15.16
CA TYR A 182 3.11 1.29 14.63
C TYR A 182 2.90 0.46 13.37
N GLU A 183 1.85 -0.36 13.36
CA GLU A 183 1.54 -1.30 12.26
C GLU A 183 2.71 -2.26 11.92
N GLY A 184 3.52 -2.63 12.91
CA GLY A 184 4.69 -3.51 12.74
C GLY A 184 5.93 -2.83 12.14
N GLU A 185 5.86 -1.52 11.85
CA GLU A 185 7.01 -0.71 11.47
C GLU A 185 7.45 0.18 12.64
N LEU A 186 8.76 0.45 12.73
CA LEU A 186 9.32 1.36 13.71
C LEU A 186 9.38 2.80 13.16
N TRP A 187 8.96 3.77 13.96
CA TRP A 187 8.91 5.18 13.59
C TRP A 187 9.69 6.01 14.61
N PRO A 188 10.63 6.85 14.18
CA PRO A 188 11.33 7.75 15.08
C PRO A 188 10.42 8.92 15.44
N GLY A 189 10.41 9.26 16.72
CA GLY A 189 9.65 10.38 17.23
C GLY A 189 10.31 11.03 18.44
N GLN A 190 9.72 12.12 18.90
CA GLN A 190 10.15 12.88 20.06
C GLN A 190 9.02 12.96 21.09
N ILE A 191 9.31 12.64 22.35
CA ILE A 191 8.32 12.68 23.42
C ILE A 191 7.99 14.14 23.75
N GLN A 192 6.71 14.50 23.64
CA GLN A 192 6.23 15.83 23.97
C GLN A 192 5.55 15.88 25.34
N LYS A 193 4.83 14.82 25.72
CA LYS A 193 4.16 14.69 27.02
C LYS A 193 4.27 13.26 27.50
N ILE A 194 4.43 13.10 28.81
CA ILE A 194 4.49 11.80 29.47
C ILE A 194 3.24 11.67 30.34
N GLU A 195 2.58 10.52 30.25
CA GLU A 195 1.48 10.11 31.12
C GLU A 195 1.86 8.79 31.81
N GLU A 196 1.05 8.35 32.77
CA GLU A 196 1.35 7.13 33.55
C GLU A 196 1.29 5.86 32.68
N ASP A 197 0.35 5.82 31.73
CA ASP A 197 0.10 4.65 30.87
C ASP A 197 0.84 4.70 29.52
N GLY A 198 1.46 5.83 29.18
CA GLY A 198 2.07 6.04 27.87
C GLY A 198 2.66 7.43 27.68
N SER A 199 2.94 7.79 26.43
CA SER A 199 3.49 9.10 26.11
C SER A 199 2.97 9.60 24.77
N TYR A 200 2.80 10.92 24.66
CA TYR A 200 2.53 11.58 23.39
C TYR A 200 3.84 11.78 22.66
N VAL A 201 3.95 11.15 21.50
CA VAL A 201 5.15 11.19 20.67
C VAL A 201 4.82 11.97 19.40
N LYS A 202 5.64 12.98 19.12
CA LYS A 202 5.66 13.66 17.83
C LYS A 202 6.44 12.80 16.85
N CYS A 203 5.79 12.23 15.83
CA CYS A 203 6.41 11.28 14.92
C CYS A 203 7.00 11.97 13.68
N MET A 204 8.12 11.44 13.17
CA MET A 204 8.66 11.84 11.87
C MET A 204 8.02 11.02 10.75
N ALA A 205 7.83 11.67 9.59
CA ALA A 205 7.38 11.00 8.39
C ALA A 205 8.57 10.49 7.55
N ARG A 206 8.38 9.31 6.94
CA ARG A 206 9.36 8.71 6.03
C ARG A 206 9.44 9.51 4.72
N CYS A 207 10.65 9.74 4.23
CA CYS A 207 10.94 10.41 2.97
C CYS A 207 12.09 9.70 2.25
N GLY A 208 11.80 8.54 1.65
CA GLY A 208 12.81 7.66 1.07
C GLY A 208 13.71 7.05 2.15
N LEU A 209 15.02 7.25 2.03
CA LEU A 209 16.03 6.80 3.02
C LEU A 209 16.23 7.76 4.20
N ALA A 210 15.51 8.88 4.22
CA ALA A 210 15.61 9.93 5.23
C ALA A 210 14.26 10.19 5.89
N TRP A 211 14.29 10.92 7.00
CA TRP A 211 13.14 11.30 7.80
C TRP A 211 12.88 12.79 7.71
N LYS A 212 11.63 13.21 7.80
CA LYS A 212 11.26 14.63 7.85
C LYS A 212 10.18 14.84 8.89
N TRP A 213 10.19 15.99 9.54
CA TRP A 213 9.04 16.40 10.33
C TRP A 213 7.88 16.77 9.39
N PRO A 214 6.66 16.27 9.64
CA PRO A 214 5.49 16.69 8.87
C PRO A 214 5.19 18.18 9.09
N GLU A 215 4.55 18.83 8.11
CA GLU A 215 4.18 20.25 8.21
C GLU A 215 3.13 20.51 9.30
N LYS A 216 2.25 19.53 9.50
CA LYS A 216 1.33 19.48 10.65
C LYS A 216 1.92 18.51 11.65
N ASP A 217 2.10 18.99 12.88
CA ASP A 217 2.64 18.18 13.96
C ASP A 217 1.77 16.94 14.17
N ASP A 218 2.34 15.78 13.93
CA ASP A 218 1.69 14.49 14.12
C ASP A 218 2.02 13.99 15.53
N VAL A 219 1.14 14.29 16.48
CA VAL A 219 1.30 13.98 17.90
C VAL A 219 0.27 12.91 18.27
N ILE A 220 0.76 11.70 18.49
CA ILE A 220 -0.08 10.52 18.75
C ILE A 220 0.27 9.98 20.14
N PHE A 221 -0.74 9.51 20.86
CA PHE A 221 -0.55 8.79 22.13
C PHE A 221 -0.13 7.36 21.85
N TYR A 222 1.00 6.95 22.40
CA TYR A 222 1.46 5.57 22.36
C TYR A 222 1.57 5.00 23.77
N PRO A 223 1.05 3.78 24.00
CA PRO A 223 1.24 3.09 25.26
C PRO A 223 2.73 2.74 25.43
N THR A 224 3.16 2.59 26.68
CA THR A 224 4.56 2.27 27.01
C THR A 224 5.04 0.95 26.36
N THR A 225 4.12 0.06 25.97
CA THR A 225 4.40 -1.19 25.23
C THR A 225 4.93 -0.97 23.82
N ASP A 226 4.50 0.11 23.18
CA ASP A 226 4.78 0.40 21.77
C ASP A 226 6.06 1.23 21.63
N ILE A 227 6.50 1.88 22.72
CA ILE A 227 7.77 2.59 22.81
C ILE A 227 8.88 1.57 23.11
N LYS A 228 9.68 1.23 22.10
CA LYS A 228 10.67 0.15 22.22
C LYS A 228 11.96 0.59 22.89
N PHE A 229 12.58 1.65 22.38
CA PHE A 229 13.88 2.11 22.86
C PHE A 229 14.11 3.60 22.59
N LYS A 230 15.02 4.19 23.37
CA LYS A 230 15.54 5.55 23.15
C LYS A 230 16.49 5.55 21.97
N ILE A 231 16.38 6.56 21.11
CA ILE A 231 17.27 6.76 19.97
C ILE A 231 18.14 8.00 20.19
N GLU A 232 19.31 8.00 19.57
CA GLU A 232 20.10 9.23 19.46
C GLU A 232 19.37 10.32 18.65
N PRO A 233 19.63 11.62 18.95
CA PRO A 233 19.01 12.72 18.24
C PRO A 233 19.26 12.63 16.72
N PRO A 234 18.22 12.78 15.87
CA PRO A 234 18.35 12.66 14.42
C PRO A 234 19.36 13.64 13.83
N LYS A 235 20.33 13.14 13.06
CA LYS A 235 21.38 13.96 12.43
C LYS A 235 20.81 14.64 11.18
N LYS A 236 20.88 15.97 11.12
CA LYS A 236 20.38 16.72 9.95
C LYS A 236 21.30 16.49 8.74
N LEU A 237 20.76 15.90 7.67
CA LEU A 237 21.50 15.54 6.45
C LEU A 237 21.75 16.72 5.50
N SER A 238 20.84 17.69 5.48
CA SER A 238 20.92 18.81 4.56
C SER A 238 20.66 20.10 5.29
N THR A 239 21.49 21.12 5.07
CA THR A 239 21.23 22.46 5.60
C THR A 239 19.99 23.09 4.97
N LYS A 240 19.72 22.80 3.69
CA LYS A 240 18.63 23.39 2.90
C LYS A 240 17.31 22.62 3.00
N ARG A 241 17.36 21.30 3.20
CA ARG A 241 16.17 20.44 3.30
C ARG A 241 16.05 19.95 4.75
N ALA A 242 14.85 20.01 5.34
CA ALA A 242 14.57 19.49 6.68
C ALA A 242 14.55 17.95 6.72
N LEU A 243 15.63 17.33 6.24
CA LEU A 243 15.84 15.90 6.17
C LEU A 243 16.80 15.46 7.28
N PHE A 244 16.44 14.37 7.95
CA PHE A 244 17.11 13.83 9.11
C PHE A 244 17.47 12.36 8.90
N GLN A 245 18.58 11.96 9.49
CA GLN A 245 19.09 10.59 9.49
C GLN A 245 19.02 10.04 10.92
N VAL A 246 18.43 8.86 11.05
CA VAL A 246 18.37 8.11 12.31
C VAL A 246 19.15 6.82 12.10
N ALA A 247 20.39 6.77 12.63
CA ALA A 247 21.36 5.72 12.33
C ALA A 247 20.89 4.33 12.81
N GLU A 248 20.28 4.27 13.99
CA GLU A 248 19.78 3.03 14.60
C GLU A 248 18.68 2.38 13.77
N LEU A 249 17.90 3.23 13.10
CA LEU A 249 16.82 2.80 12.25
C LEU A 249 17.36 2.32 10.89
N GLN A 250 18.38 2.98 10.32
CA GLN A 250 18.91 2.62 9.01
C GLN A 250 19.39 1.17 8.86
N SER A 251 19.86 0.48 9.90
CA SER A 251 20.27 -0.93 9.77
C SER A 251 19.10 -1.89 9.53
N LYS A 252 17.88 -1.52 9.93
CA LYS A 252 16.67 -2.33 9.75
C LYS A 252 16.02 -2.10 8.39
N TRP A 253 16.14 -0.90 7.82
CA TRP A 253 15.57 -0.57 6.50
C TRP A 253 16.60 -0.47 5.36
N GLY A 254 17.89 -0.35 5.66
CA GLY A 254 18.97 -0.10 4.70
C GLY A 254 19.50 -1.33 3.96
N ASN A 255 18.95 -2.52 4.22
CA ASN A 255 19.34 -3.76 3.55
C ASN A 255 18.59 -4.03 2.23
N CYS A 256 18.09 -2.99 1.56
CA CYS A 256 17.95 -3.05 0.10
C CYS A 256 19.34 -2.88 -0.53
N LYS A 257 20.22 -3.88 -0.35
CA LYS A 257 21.47 -3.97 -1.12
C LYS A 257 21.06 -4.16 -2.58
N LYS A 258 21.50 -3.21 -3.41
CA LYS A 258 21.62 -3.41 -4.85
C LYS A 258 22.56 -4.59 -5.07
N ASN A 259 22.02 -5.72 -5.50
CA ASN A 259 22.75 -6.69 -6.29
C ASN A 259 22.16 -6.62 -7.69
#